data_AF-A0A1Z4IH99-F1
#
_entry.id   AF-A0A1Z4IH99-F1
#
_cell.length_a   1.000
_cell.length_b   1.000
_cell.length_c   1.000
_cell.angle_alpha   90.00
_cell.angle_beta   90.00
_cell.angle_gamma   90.00
#
_symmetry.space_group_name_H-M   'P 1'
#
loop_
_entity.id
_entity.type
_entity.pdbx_description
1 polymer ?
#
loop_
_entity_poly.entity_id
_entity_poly.type
_entity_poly.pdbx_seq_one_letter_code
_entity_poly.pdbx_strand_id
1 'polypeptide(L)' 'MHEYLQQPELLVQALAADSISQQKVLVKLAEISGLLTEFQQAYPTTYQYLCTQGQDATLGDAIQAIKGYVELFN' A
#
# COMPACT_ATOMS: atom_id res chain seq x y z
N MET A 1 -2.30 22.40 -9.74
CA MET A 1 -2.49 21.41 -8.65
C MET A 1 -3.68 20.52 -8.98
N HIS A 2 -3.52 19.56 -9.90
CA HIS A 2 -4.53 18.54 -10.22
C HIS A 2 -3.88 17.15 -10.44
N GLU A 3 -2.75 16.86 -9.79
CA GLU A 3 -2.01 15.59 -9.99
C GLU A 3 -2.50 14.43 -9.12
N TYR A 4 -3.35 14.67 -8.12
CA TYR A 4 -3.83 13.62 -7.21
C TYR A 4 -5.03 12.82 -7.73
N LEU A 5 -5.70 13.27 -8.81
CA LEU A 5 -6.87 12.58 -9.37
C LEU A 5 -6.53 11.54 -10.44
N GLN A 6 -5.30 11.52 -10.99
CA GLN A 6 -4.93 10.61 -12.09
C GLN A 6 -4.25 9.31 -11.65
N GLN A 7 -3.74 9.24 -10.41
CA GLN A 7 -3.00 8.06 -9.93
C GLN A 7 -3.81 6.77 -9.87
N PRO A 8 -5.10 6.77 -9.46
CA PRO A 8 -5.89 5.54 -9.42
C PRO A 8 -6.15 4.97 -10.81
N GLU A 9 -6.44 5.84 -11.78
CA GLU A 9 -6.70 5.44 -13.17
C GLU A 9 -5.44 4.92 -13.86
N LEU A 10 -4.27 5.53 -13.59
CA LEU A 10 -2.98 5.06 -14.10
C LEU A 10 -2.62 3.69 -13.51
N LEU A 11 -2.89 3.46 -12.23
CA LEU A 11 -2.67 2.15 -11.60
C LEU A 11 -3.60 1.09 -12.20
N VAL A 12 -4.89 1.37 -12.38
CA VAL A 12 -5.83 0.45 -13.01
C VAL A 12 -5.40 0.10 -14.44
N GLN A 13 -4.97 1.08 -15.22
CA GLN A 13 -4.48 0.88 -16.59
C GLN A 13 -3.19 0.04 -16.62
N ALA A 14 -2.24 0.30 -15.72
CA ALA A 14 -1.01 -0.49 -15.60
C ALA A 14 -1.30 -1.95 -15.21
N LEU A 15 -2.15 -2.16 -14.21
CA LEU A 15 -2.57 -3.50 -13.77
C LEU A 15 -3.28 -4.27 -14.89
N ALA A 16 -4.13 -3.59 -15.66
CA ALA A 16 -4.79 -4.18 -16.82
C ALA A 16 -3.80 -4.55 -17.94
N ALA A 17 -2.80 -3.69 -18.22
CA ALA A 17 -1.74 -3.97 -19.18
C ALA A 17 -0.92 -5.22 -18.80
N ASP A 18 -0.70 -5.43 -17.51
CA ASP A 18 -0.01 -6.60 -16.97
C ASP A 18 -0.92 -7.83 -16.77
N SER A 19 -2.18 -7.78 -17.23
CA SER A 19 -3.18 -8.85 -17.03
C SER A 19 -3.39 -9.23 -15.54
N ILE A 20 -3.20 -8.27 -14.64
CA ILE A 20 -3.44 -8.43 -13.21
C ILE A 20 -4.86 -7.99 -12.91
N SER A 21 -5.69 -8.91 -12.42
CA SER A 21 -7.05 -8.57 -11.99
C SER A 21 -7.03 -7.77 -10.68
N GLN A 22 -8.00 -6.87 -10.55
CA GLN A 22 -8.26 -6.11 -9.31
C GLN A 22 -8.41 -7.04 -8.08
N GLN A 23 -9.06 -8.19 -8.25
CA GLN A 23 -9.18 -9.19 -7.18
C GLN A 23 -7.82 -9.74 -6.73
N LYS A 24 -6.90 -9.99 -7.66
CA LYS A 24 -5.54 -10.44 -7.35
C LYS A 24 -4.75 -9.37 -6.61
N VAL A 25 -4.97 -8.10 -6.94
CA VAL A 25 -4.38 -6.95 -6.23
C VAL A 25 -4.91 -6.87 -4.80
N LEU A 26 -6.23 -6.94 -4.62
CA LEU A 26 -6.85 -6.96 -3.29
C LEU A 26 -6.32 -8.10 -2.40
N VAL A 27 -6.18 -9.31 -2.94
CA VAL A 27 -5.62 -10.45 -2.21
C VAL A 27 -4.19 -10.16 -1.76
N LYS A 28 -3.35 -9.59 -2.63
CA LYS A 28 -1.97 -9.24 -2.27
C LYS A 28 -1.89 -8.10 -1.26
N LEU A 29 -2.75 -7.09 -1.36
CA LEU A 29 -2.80 -6.00 -0.38
C LEU A 29 -3.23 -6.51 1.01
N ALA A 30 -4.16 -7.47 1.05
CA ALA A 30 -4.55 -8.15 2.29
C ALA A 30 -3.41 -8.98 2.89
N GLU A 31 -2.67 -9.74 2.05
CA GLU A 31 -1.49 -10.49 2.46
C GLU A 31 -0.41 -9.58 3.06
N ILE A 32 -0.09 -8.48 2.39
CA ILE A 32 0.88 -7.48 2.88
C ILE A 32 0.42 -6.87 4.22
N SER A 33 -0.87 -6.56 4.35
CA SER A 33 -1.43 -6.00 5.58
C SER A 33 -1.33 -6.99 6.76
N GLY A 34 -1.53 -8.29 6.51
CA GLY A 34 -1.32 -9.36 7.48
C GLY A 34 0.13 -9.41 7.95
N LEU A 35 1.09 -9.46 7.01
CA LEU A 35 2.52 -9.49 7.31
C LEU A 35 2.98 -8.26 8.10
N LEU A 36 2.46 -7.07 7.77
CA LEU A 36 2.75 -5.84 8.51
C LEU A 36 2.23 -5.90 9.95
N THR A 37 1.06 -6.50 10.17
CA THR A 37 0.49 -6.72 11.50
C THR A 37 1.36 -7.67 12.32
N GLU A 38 1.80 -8.79 11.72
CA GLU A 38 2.72 -9.73 12.35
C GLU A 38 4.07 -9.08 12.68
N PHE A 39 4.61 -8.29 11.75
CA PHE A 39 5.85 -7.56 11.96
C PHE A 39 5.74 -6.53 13.10
N GLN A 40 4.62 -5.80 13.19
CA GLN A 40 4.35 -4.88 14.29
C GLN A 40 4.32 -5.60 15.64
N GLN A 41 3.71 -6.79 15.71
CA GLN A 41 3.62 -7.57 16.94
C GLN A 41 4.99 -8.13 17.37
N ALA A 42 5.77 -8.64 16.41
CA ALA A 42 7.07 -9.22 16.68
C ALA A 42 8.16 -8.18 17.01
N TYR A 43 8.09 -7.00 16.38
CA TYR A 43 9.14 -5.97 16.48
C TYR A 43 8.54 -4.54 16.62
N PRO A 44 7.81 -4.24 17.70
CA PRO A 44 7.03 -3.01 17.82
C PRO A 44 7.88 -1.73 17.76
N THR A 45 9.06 -1.71 18.39
CA THR A 45 9.96 -0.55 18.36
C THR A 45 10.54 -0.31 16.97
N THR A 46 10.98 -1.37 16.28
CA THR A 46 11.51 -1.27 14.91
C THR A 46 10.42 -0.82 13.94
N TYR A 47 9.21 -1.38 14.08
CA TYR A 47 8.05 -0.97 13.30
C TYR A 47 7.77 0.53 13.46
N GLN A 48 7.70 1.02 14.70
CA GLN A 48 7.46 2.44 14.98
C GLN A 48 8.58 3.34 14.43
N TYR A 49 9.83 2.91 14.55
CA TYR A 49 10.97 3.63 13.97
C TYR A 49 10.83 3.76 12.45
N LEU A 50 10.59 2.65 11.74
CA LEU A 50 10.43 2.65 10.27
C LEU A 50 9.19 3.41 9.80
N CYS A 51 8.14 3.45 10.62
CA CYS A 51 6.94 4.24 10.33
C CYS A 51 7.15 5.76 10.48
N THR A 52 8.20 6.20 11.19
CA THR A 52 8.42 7.62 11.52
C THR A 52 9.69 8.20 10.92
N GLN A 53 10.66 7.35 10.57
CA GLN A 53 11.96 7.75 10.06
C GLN A 53 12.15 7.24 8.62
N GLY A 54 12.38 8.16 7.69
CA GLY A 54 12.66 7.87 6.29
C GLY A 54 13.11 9.14 5.56
N GLN A 55 14.02 9.00 4.59
CA GLN A 55 14.51 10.13 3.80
C GLN A 55 13.54 10.52 2.66
N ASP A 56 12.91 9.53 2.03
CA ASP A 56 12.00 9.75 0.89
C ASP A 56 10.55 9.33 1.21
N ALA A 57 10.35 8.08 1.63
CA ALA A 57 9.07 7.55 2.09
C ALA A 57 9.30 6.67 3.31
N THR A 58 8.44 6.83 4.31
CA THR A 58 8.44 5.98 5.51
C THR A 58 7.62 4.72 5.25
N LEU A 59 7.78 3.72 6.14
CA LEU A 59 6.86 2.58 6.16
C LEU A 59 5.41 3.05 6.40
N GLY A 60 5.22 4.11 7.17
CA GLY A 60 3.91 4.71 7.42
C GLY A 60 3.25 5.24 6.14
N ASP A 61 4.02 5.89 5.27
CA ASP A 61 3.54 6.39 3.97
C ASP A 61 3.11 5.23 3.06
N ALA A 62 3.90 4.15 3.04
CA ALA A 62 3.55 2.95 2.28
C ALA A 62 2.26 2.28 2.80
N ILE A 63 2.09 2.21 4.13
CA ILE A 63 0.86 1.69 4.76
C ILE A 63 -0.35 2.54 4.40
N GLN A 64 -0.23 3.87 4.44
CA GLN A 64 -1.30 4.79 4.04
C GLN A 64 -1.68 4.62 2.57
N ALA A 65 -0.69 4.46 1.68
CA ALA A 65 -0.94 4.19 0.27
C ALA A 65 -1.68 2.86 0.07
N ILE A 66 -1.24 1.78 0.74
CA ILE A 66 -1.91 0.47 0.70
C ILE A 66 -3.37 0.60 1.15
N LYS A 67 -3.62 1.30 2.26
CA LYS A 67 -4.99 1.53 2.76
C LYS A 67 -5.84 2.26 1.73
N GLY A 68 -5.32 3.34 1.14
CA GLY A 68 -6.02 4.10 0.10
C GLY A 68 -6.37 3.26 -1.13
N TYR A 69 -5.48 2.36 -1.54
CA TYR A 69 -5.76 1.45 -2.66
C TYR A 69 -6.80 0.37 -2.31
N VAL A 70 -6.77 -0.17 -1.08
CA VAL A 70 -7.83 -1.09 -0.62
C VAL A 70 -9.19 -0.40 -0.60
N GLU A 71 -9.26 0.87 -0.20
CA GLU A 71 -10.50 1.66 -0.21
C GLU A 71 -10.97 1.98 -1.64
N LEU A 72 -10.05 2.19 -2.58
CA LEU A 72 -10.34 2.45 -4.00
C LEU A 72 -10.85 1.22 -4.76
N PHE A 73 -10.42 0.03 -4.36
CA PHE A 73 -10.77 -1.23 -5.03
C PHE A 73 -11.94 -1.98 -4.39
N ASN A 74 -12.44 -1.53 -3.24
CA ASN A 74 -13.71 -1.99 -2.65
C ASN A 74 -14.88 -1.14 -3.12
#